data_AF-D3IL49-F1
#
_entry.id   AF-D3IL49-F1
#
_cell.length_a   1.000
_cell.length_b   1.000
_cell.length_c   1.000
_cell.angle_alpha   90.00
_cell.angle_beta   90.00
_cell.angle_gamma   90.00
#
_symmetry.space_group_name_H-M   'P 1'
#
loop_
_entity.id
_entity.type
_entity.pdbx_description
1 polymer ?
#
loop_
_entity_poly.entity_id
_entity_poly.type
_entity_poly.pdbx_seq_one_letter_code
_entity_poly.pdbx_strand_id
1 'polypeptide(L)'
;MESPARQPNEKRETEQTRKNEPNKKETTQKNNALGDDGDGLNIPVIDTRKKVMVGGYKVDGYRVQAYAGGNSRDDKNRAQQIGNRIKAAFPDQPIYVHFYSPRWICRVGNYRSIEEATRMLNAIQAMGYKQAVIVKGKITVQN
;
A
#
# COMPACT_ATOMS: atom_id res chain seq x y z
N MET A 1 4.14 -65.53 -22.21
CA MET A 1 3.26 -64.60 -22.96
C MET A 1 2.90 -63.51 -21.97
N GLU A 2 3.13 -62.22 -22.12
CA GLU A 2 3.65 -61.34 -23.17
C GLU A 2 3.76 -59.97 -22.45
N SER A 3 4.87 -59.24 -22.59
CA SER A 3 4.94 -57.78 -22.29
C SER A 3 4.30 -57.01 -23.46
N PRO A 4 4.01 -55.67 -23.49
CA PRO A 4 4.39 -54.56 -22.58
C PRO A 4 3.38 -53.35 -22.46
N ALA A 5 3.78 -52.34 -21.66
CA ALA A 5 3.64 -50.86 -21.82
C ALA A 5 2.30 -50.15 -22.20
N ARG A 6 1.99 -49.03 -21.51
CA ARG A 6 2.01 -47.64 -22.05
C ARG A 6 1.47 -46.58 -21.05
N GLN A 7 1.87 -45.34 -21.33
CA GLN A 7 2.01 -44.12 -20.53
C GLN A 7 0.70 -43.33 -20.26
N PRO A 8 0.69 -42.34 -19.33
CA PRO A 8 -0.40 -41.40 -19.11
C PRO A 8 -0.32 -40.17 -20.03
N ASN A 9 -1.46 -39.69 -20.55
CA ASN A 9 -1.54 -38.44 -21.32
C ASN A 9 -2.83 -37.64 -21.00
N GLU A 10 -2.64 -36.51 -20.31
CA GLU A 10 -3.04 -35.15 -20.70
C GLU A 10 -4.52 -34.65 -20.80
N LYS A 11 -4.67 -33.39 -20.32
CA LYS A 11 -5.65 -32.32 -20.61
C LYS A 11 -7.05 -32.44 -19.97
N ARG A 12 -7.47 -31.54 -19.06
CA ARG A 12 -7.75 -30.07 -19.09
C ARG A 12 -9.21 -29.80 -19.50
N GLU A 13 -9.80 -28.78 -18.82
CA GLU A 13 -11.05 -28.05 -19.10
C GLU A 13 -12.33 -28.57 -18.44
N THR A 14 -13.33 -27.77 -18.04
CA THR A 14 -13.52 -26.36 -17.60
C THR A 14 -14.94 -26.34 -17.02
N GLU A 15 -15.27 -25.30 -16.25
CA GLU A 15 -16.61 -24.71 -16.20
C GLU A 15 -17.66 -25.32 -15.25
N GLN A 16 -18.08 -24.55 -14.25
CA GLN A 16 -19.51 -24.45 -13.97
C GLN A 16 -19.91 -23.09 -13.37
N THR A 17 -20.93 -22.56 -14.03
CA THR A 17 -21.43 -21.20 -14.00
C THR A 17 -22.77 -21.21 -13.27
N ARG A 18 -22.93 -20.28 -12.32
CA ARG A 18 -24.13 -19.50 -11.90
C ARG A 18 -25.56 -20.05 -12.08
N LYS A 19 -26.41 -19.81 -11.06
CA LYS A 19 -27.83 -19.31 -11.15
C LYS A 19 -28.25 -18.79 -9.74
N ASN A 20 -28.51 -17.48 -9.52
CA ASN A 20 -29.75 -16.67 -9.73
C ASN A 20 -30.83 -17.00 -8.66
N GLU A 21 -31.59 -16.15 -7.96
CA GLU A 21 -31.92 -14.70 -7.81
C GLU A 21 -33.06 -14.64 -6.72
N PRO A 22 -33.90 -13.59 -6.44
CA PRO A 22 -33.78 -12.12 -6.48
C PRO A 22 -34.41 -11.34 -5.27
N ASN A 23 -34.22 -10.00 -5.28
CA ASN A 23 -35.13 -8.89 -4.86
C ASN A 23 -35.36 -8.51 -3.37
N LYS A 24 -34.99 -7.26 -2.98
CA LYS A 24 -35.92 -6.10 -2.86
C LYS A 24 -35.35 -4.90 -2.04
N LYS A 25 -35.43 -3.71 -2.67
CA LYS A 25 -35.62 -2.32 -2.15
C LYS A 25 -34.50 -1.53 -1.41
N GLU A 26 -34.04 -0.50 -2.14
CA GLU A 26 -34.18 0.95 -1.86
C GLU A 26 -33.58 1.62 -0.61
N THR A 27 -32.93 2.77 -0.88
CA THR A 27 -32.73 3.98 -0.04
C THR A 27 -31.31 4.25 0.47
N THR A 28 -30.66 5.20 -0.21
CA THR A 28 -29.91 6.35 0.31
C THR A 28 -29.26 6.24 1.69
N GLN A 29 -27.92 6.23 1.73
CA GLN A 29 -27.14 7.27 2.42
C GLN A 29 -25.62 7.08 2.19
N LYS A 30 -24.98 8.20 1.83
CA LYS A 30 -23.53 8.42 1.86
C LYS A 30 -22.99 7.98 3.23
N ASN A 31 -21.77 7.45 3.29
CA ASN A 31 -20.78 7.77 4.32
C ASN A 31 -19.43 7.12 4.00
N ASN A 32 -18.42 7.96 3.74
CA ASN A 32 -17.01 7.58 3.79
C ASN A 32 -16.68 7.15 5.22
N ALA A 33 -16.26 5.91 5.43
CA ALA A 33 -15.68 5.47 6.69
C ALA A 33 -14.35 4.78 6.41
N LEU A 34 -13.27 5.53 6.60
CA LEU A 34 -11.94 5.00 6.91
C LEU A 34 -12.04 4.44 8.33
N GLY A 35 -11.95 3.12 8.47
CA GLY A 35 -11.89 2.44 9.76
C GLY A 35 -10.57 2.75 10.45
N ASP A 36 -10.66 3.62 11.44
CA ASP A 36 -9.70 3.92 12.49
C ASP A 36 -9.98 2.92 13.64
N ASP A 37 -9.21 1.84 13.70
CA ASP A 37 -9.26 0.87 14.81
C ASP A 37 -8.44 1.43 15.97
N GLY A 38 -9.14 1.85 17.02
CA GLY A 38 -8.59 2.62 18.13
C GLY A 38 -7.65 1.88 19.08
N ASP A 39 -6.62 2.60 19.50
CA ASP A 39 -6.00 2.49 20.82
C ASP A 39 -5.90 3.90 21.42
N GLY A 40 -6.41 4.05 22.65
CA GLY A 40 -6.67 5.34 23.27
C GLY A 40 -5.39 6.09 23.65
N LEU A 41 -5.12 7.18 22.93
CA LEU A 41 -4.21 8.24 23.37
C LEU A 41 -5.02 9.52 23.56
N ASN A 42 -4.90 10.12 24.75
CA ASN A 42 -5.54 11.36 25.16
C ASN A 42 -5.17 12.51 24.19
N ILE A 43 -6.07 12.86 23.28
CA ILE A 43 -5.90 14.01 22.39
C ILE A 43 -6.38 15.25 23.16
N PRO A 44 -5.53 16.26 23.45
CA PRO A 44 -6.02 17.51 24.00
C PRO A 44 -7.01 18.12 23.00
N VAL A 45 -8.22 18.43 23.46
CA VAL A 45 -9.22 19.18 22.69
C VAL A 45 -8.66 20.58 22.45
N ILE A 46 -8.01 20.76 21.30
CA ILE A 46 -7.56 22.06 20.82
C ILE A 46 -8.78 22.72 20.16
N ASP A 47 -9.24 23.83 20.73
CA ASP A 47 -10.30 24.67 20.17
C ASP A 47 -9.91 25.16 18.76
N THR A 48 -10.56 24.64 17.72
CA THR A 48 -10.22 24.88 16.31
C THR A 48 -10.73 26.21 15.77
N ARG A 49 -11.15 27.16 16.62
CA ARG A 49 -11.70 28.45 16.18
C ARG A 49 -10.65 29.53 15.94
N LYS A 50 -9.39 29.16 15.66
CA LYS A 50 -8.40 30.07 15.05
C LYS A 50 -7.47 29.35 14.06
N LYS A 51 -7.64 29.72 12.79
CA LYS A 51 -6.75 29.58 11.61
C LYS A 51 -5.51 28.69 11.77
N VAL A 52 -5.50 27.60 11.01
CA VAL A 52 -4.25 27.08 10.43
C VAL A 52 -4.41 27.17 8.91
N MET A 53 -3.86 28.22 8.31
CA MET A 53 -3.52 28.14 6.89
C MET A 53 -2.45 27.06 6.81
N VAL A 54 -2.85 25.81 6.62
CA VAL A 54 -1.94 24.68 6.46
C VAL A 54 -1.20 24.95 5.16
N GLY A 55 -0.03 25.59 5.24
CA GLY A 55 0.84 26.00 4.14
C GLY A 55 1.49 24.83 3.40
N GLY A 56 0.84 23.67 3.40
CA GLY A 56 1.25 22.51 2.65
C GLY A 56 0.82 22.65 1.19
N TYR A 57 1.74 23.02 0.30
CA TYR A 57 1.47 23.05 -1.13
C TYR A 57 1.93 21.75 -1.80
N LYS A 58 1.26 21.40 -2.91
CA LYS A 58 1.59 20.23 -3.70
C LYS A 58 2.65 20.62 -4.72
N VAL A 59 3.81 19.98 -4.65
CA VAL A 59 4.89 20.15 -5.64
C VAL A 59 5.15 18.84 -6.36
N ASP A 60 5.78 18.94 -7.52
CA ASP A 60 6.41 17.79 -8.14
C ASP A 60 7.60 17.35 -7.29
N GLY A 61 7.64 16.06 -6.99
CA GLY A 61 8.72 15.46 -6.23
C GLY A 61 8.75 13.96 -6.39
N TYR A 62 9.36 13.30 -5.43
CA TYR A 62 9.73 11.89 -5.50
C TYR A 62 9.33 11.18 -4.21
N ARG A 63 8.95 9.91 -4.37
CA ARG A 63 8.73 8.98 -3.26
C ARG A 63 9.43 7.67 -3.56
N VAL A 64 9.94 7.00 -2.54
CA VAL A 64 10.54 5.67 -2.73
C VAL A 64 9.47 4.62 -2.47
N GLN A 65 9.13 3.84 -3.48
CA GLN A 65 8.31 2.64 -3.32
C GLN A 65 9.23 1.53 -2.81
N ALA A 66 9.06 1.11 -1.55
CA ALA A 66 9.87 0.05 -0.96
C ALA A 66 9.34 -1.35 -1.30
N TYR A 67 8.01 -1.46 -1.44
CA TYR A 67 7.33 -2.73 -1.69
C TYR A 67 6.04 -2.52 -2.48
N ALA A 68 5.75 -3.46 -3.37
CA ALA A 68 4.48 -3.64 -4.04
C ALA A 68 4.13 -5.14 -4.05
N GLY A 69 3.02 -5.51 -3.42
CA GLY A 69 2.54 -6.89 -3.28
C GLY A 69 1.17 -7.10 -3.91
N GLY A 70 0.71 -8.34 -3.99
CA GLY A 70 -0.61 -8.70 -4.53
C GLY A 70 -1.79 -8.26 -3.65
N ASN A 71 -2.92 -8.96 -3.77
CA ASN A 71 -4.12 -8.76 -2.94
C ASN A 71 -4.23 -9.77 -1.78
N SER A 72 -3.17 -10.49 -1.46
CA SER A 72 -3.23 -11.53 -0.43
C SER A 72 -3.09 -10.92 0.97
N ARG A 73 -3.59 -11.64 1.98
CA ARG A 73 -3.38 -11.27 3.38
C ARG A 73 -1.89 -11.28 3.74
N ASP A 74 -1.11 -12.17 3.14
CA ASP A 74 0.34 -12.21 3.31
C ASP A 74 1.02 -10.94 2.78
N ASP A 75 0.57 -10.42 1.62
CA ASP A 75 1.07 -9.16 1.05
C ASP A 75 0.75 -7.97 1.95
N LYS A 76 -0.44 -7.94 2.56
CA LYS A 76 -0.79 -6.93 3.57
C LYS A 76 0.19 -6.97 4.75
N ASN A 77 0.37 -8.15 5.34
CA ASN A 77 1.25 -8.34 6.48
C ASN A 77 2.70 -7.96 6.15
N ARG A 78 3.21 -8.35 4.97
CA ARG A 78 4.53 -7.95 4.50
C ARG A 78 4.63 -6.45 4.29
N ALA A 79 3.67 -5.82 3.62
CA ALA A 79 3.69 -4.36 3.40
C ALA A 79 3.70 -3.58 4.73
N GLN A 80 2.92 -4.03 5.72
CA GLN A 80 2.91 -3.45 7.07
C GLN A 80 4.23 -3.70 7.80
N GLN A 81 4.76 -4.92 7.76
CA GLN A 81 6.02 -5.28 8.42
C GLN A 81 7.21 -4.51 7.85
N ILE A 82 7.28 -4.38 6.53
CA ILE A 82 8.29 -3.57 5.82
C ILE A 82 8.15 -2.12 6.23
N GLY A 83 6.93 -1.58 6.21
CA GLY A 83 6.66 -0.20 6.65
C GLY A 83 7.13 0.05 8.09
N ASN A 84 6.82 -0.86 9.02
CA ASN A 84 7.24 -0.76 10.42
C ASN A 84 8.77 -0.84 10.57
N ARG A 85 9.43 -1.71 9.82
CA ARG A 85 10.89 -1.84 9.85
C ARG A 85 11.58 -0.59 9.29
N ILE A 86 11.06 -0.01 8.21
CA ILE A 86 11.54 1.26 7.66
C ILE A 86 11.26 2.40 8.64
N LYS A 87 10.10 2.41 9.31
CA LYS A 87 9.75 3.42 10.32
C LYS A 87 10.71 3.38 11.51
N ALA A 88 11.13 2.19 11.93
CA ALA A 88 12.11 2.02 13.00
C ALA A 88 13.51 2.54 12.59
N ALA A 89 13.90 2.37 11.32
CA ALA A 89 15.18 2.87 10.81
C ALA A 89 15.16 4.38 10.49
N PHE A 90 14.03 4.90 10.01
CA PHE A 90 13.85 6.27 9.55
C PHE A 90 12.57 6.87 10.15
N PRO A 91 12.56 7.16 11.47
CA PRO A 91 11.37 7.70 12.14
C PRO A 91 11.00 9.12 11.68
N ASP A 92 11.97 9.84 11.13
CA ASP A 92 11.80 11.20 10.59
C ASP A 92 11.00 11.23 9.27
N GLN A 93 10.93 10.09 8.57
CA GLN A 93 10.39 10.03 7.22
C GLN A 93 8.94 9.53 7.24
N PRO A 94 8.00 10.19 6.54
CA PRO A 94 6.62 9.73 6.46
C PRO A 94 6.53 8.44 5.63
N ILE A 95 5.82 7.43 6.15
CA ILE A 95 5.64 6.15 5.46
C ILE A 95 4.16 5.94 5.17
N TYR A 96 3.86 5.61 3.92
CA TYR A 96 2.53 5.42 3.36
C TYR A 96 2.35 3.96 2.97
N VAL A 97 1.68 3.18 3.82
CA VAL A 97 1.25 1.82 3.48
C VAL A 97 -0.22 1.89 3.10
N HIS A 98 -0.52 1.78 1.80
CA HIS A 98 -1.90 1.82 1.32
C HIS A 98 -2.15 0.71 0.31
N PHE A 99 -3.38 0.19 0.36
CA PHE A 99 -3.90 -0.70 -0.66
C PHE A 99 -4.40 0.14 -1.84
N TYR A 100 -3.74 0.01 -2.98
CA TYR A 100 -4.21 0.53 -4.26
C TYR A 100 -4.63 -0.66 -5.09
N SER A 101 -5.93 -0.93 -5.18
CA SER A 101 -6.45 -2.09 -5.91
C SER A 101 -5.74 -2.29 -7.25
N PRO A 102 -5.22 -3.51 -7.55
CA PRO A 102 -5.34 -4.75 -6.78
C PRO A 102 -4.11 -5.06 -5.88
N ARG A 103 -3.31 -4.06 -5.48
CA ARG A 103 -1.99 -4.28 -4.85
C ARG A 103 -1.77 -3.49 -3.57
N TRP A 104 -1.08 -4.11 -2.61
CA TRP A 104 -0.52 -3.40 -1.45
C TRP A 104 0.74 -2.64 -1.87
N ILE A 105 0.84 -1.36 -1.52
CA ILE A 105 2.02 -0.54 -1.81
C ILE A 105 2.52 0.13 -0.53
N CYS A 106 3.82 0.03 -0.29
CA CYS A 106 4.52 0.81 0.73
C CYS A 106 5.38 1.88 0.04
N ARG A 107 5.06 3.15 0.27
CA ARG A 107 5.84 4.31 -0.19
C ARG A 107 6.45 5.03 1.00
N VAL A 108 7.62 5.61 0.80
CA VAL A 108 8.42 6.26 1.85
C VAL A 108 8.79 7.66 1.40
N GLY A 109 8.65 8.60 2.32
CA GLY A 109 9.11 9.98 2.23
C GLY A 109 8.31 10.87 1.29
N ASN A 110 8.72 12.13 1.29
CA ASN A 110 8.33 13.16 0.33
C ASN A 110 9.59 13.95 -0.02
N TYR A 111 10.27 13.58 -1.11
CA TYR A 111 11.56 14.16 -1.49
C TYR A 111 11.39 15.19 -2.59
N ARG A 112 11.92 16.40 -2.39
CA ARG A 112 11.91 17.43 -3.45
C ARG A 112 12.98 17.12 -4.50
N SER A 113 14.14 16.66 -4.06
CA SER A 113 15.26 16.33 -4.94
C SER A 113 15.39 14.83 -5.19
N ILE A 114 15.79 14.47 -6.41
CA ILE A 114 16.04 13.07 -6.77
C ILE A 114 17.22 12.48 -5.99
N GLU A 115 18.22 13.30 -5.65
CA GLU A 115 19.39 12.87 -4.89
C GLU A 115 19.01 12.39 -3.47
N GLU A 116 18.08 13.07 -2.80
CA GLU A 116 17.54 12.63 -1.51
C GLU A 116 16.78 11.31 -1.65
N ALA A 117 15.96 11.18 -2.69
CA ALA A 117 15.23 9.95 -2.97
C ALA A 117 16.20 8.78 -3.26
N THR A 118 17.29 9.02 -3.98
CA THR A 118 18.34 8.03 -4.26
C THR A 118 19.08 7.60 -3.00
N ARG A 119 19.40 8.53 -2.09
CA ARG A 119 19.99 8.18 -0.79
C ARG A 119 19.06 7.26 0.01
N MET A 120 17.77 7.59 0.08
CA MET A 120 16.79 6.75 0.75
C MET A 120 16.62 5.39 0.05
N LEU A 121 16.57 5.38 -1.29
CA LEU A 121 16.50 4.15 -2.07
C LEU A 121 17.66 3.21 -1.71
N ASN A 122 18.90 3.72 -1.74
CA ASN A 122 20.08 2.94 -1.41
C ASN A 122 20.03 2.39 0.02
N ALA A 123 19.54 3.18 0.98
CA ALA A 123 19.37 2.73 2.35
C ALA A 123 18.32 1.62 2.48
N ILE A 124 17.20 1.75 1.79
CA ILE A 124 16.14 0.72 1.74
C ILE A 124 16.64 -0.56 1.06
N GLN A 125 17.42 -0.44 -0.01
CA GLN A 125 18.03 -1.57 -0.69
C GLN A 125 19.09 -2.26 0.19
N ALA A 126 19.87 -1.50 0.96
CA ALA A 126 20.85 -2.02 1.91
C ALA A 126 20.19 -2.81 3.06
N MET A 127 18.94 -2.48 3.43
CA MET A 127 18.14 -3.27 4.37
C MET A 127 17.64 -4.61 3.80
N GLY A 128 17.84 -4.86 2.51
CA GLY A 128 17.43 -6.09 1.82
C GLY A 128 16.31 -5.90 0.80
N TYR A 129 15.72 -4.71 0.69
CA TYR A 129 14.59 -4.45 -0.22
C TYR A 129 15.07 -3.97 -1.59
N LYS A 130 15.73 -4.85 -2.33
CA LYS A 130 16.32 -4.53 -3.66
C LYS A 130 15.28 -4.14 -4.71
N GLN A 131 14.03 -4.56 -4.53
CA GLN A 131 12.89 -4.21 -5.38
C GLN A 131 12.37 -2.79 -5.20
N ALA A 132 12.98 -2.00 -4.31
CA ALA A 132 12.60 -0.62 -4.11
C ALA A 132 12.90 0.21 -5.37
N VAL A 133 12.03 1.18 -5.68
CA VAL A 133 12.14 2.07 -6.85
C VAL A 133 11.72 3.48 -6.50
N ILE A 134 12.26 4.47 -7.20
CA ILE A 134 11.83 5.88 -7.05
C ILE A 134 10.65 6.13 -7.99
N VAL A 135 9.61 6.76 -7.46
CA VAL A 135 8.39 7.13 -8.18
C VAL A 135 8.25 8.64 -8.17
N LYS A 136 8.19 9.25 -9.35
CA LYS A 136 7.86 10.68 -9.52
C LYS A 136 6.37 10.89 -9.29
N GLY A 137 6.00 11.91 -8.52
CA GLY A 137 4.60 12.24 -8.27
C GLY A 137 4.41 13.56 -7.56
N LYS A 138 3.16 13.91 -7.27
CA LYS A 138 2.85 15.08 -6.45
C LYS A 138 3.08 14.73 -4.98
N ILE A 139 3.95 15.48 -4.33
CA ILE A 139 4.20 15.40 -2.89
C ILE A 139 3.62 16.62 -2.20
N THR A 140 3.24 16.46 -0.93
CA THR A 140 2.84 17.59 -0.09
C THR A 140 4.04 17.98 0.75
N VAL A 141 4.45 19.23 0.65
CA VAL A 141 5.58 19.78 1.40
C VAL A 141 5.07 20.92 2.27
N GLN A 142 5.50 20.93 3.52
CA GLN A 142 5.26 22.06 4.42
C GLN A 142 6.47 23.01 4.28
N ASN A 143 6.21 24.31 4.35
CA ASN A 143 7.24 25.35 4.23
C ASN A 143 7.63 25.91 5.59
#